data_AF-A0A7H4Q1E1-F1
#
_entry.id   AF-A0A7H4Q1E1-F1
#
_cell.length_a   1.000
_cell.length_b   1.000
_cell.length_c   1.000
_cell.angle_alpha   90.00
_cell.angle_beta   90.00
_cell.angle_gamma   90.00
#
_symmetry.space_group_name_H-M   'P 1'
#
loop_
_entity.id
_entity.type
_entity.pdbx_description
1 polymer ?
#
loop_
_entity_poly.entity_id
_entity_poly.type
_entity_poly.pdbx_seq_one_letter_code
_entity_poly.pdbx_strand_id
1 'polypeptide(L)'
;MKQQTQTRREDVSGQVIGELINLSGRQRMLSQRIVLHVLLASHGDSDALAVVKDCLATFAAAHADLVSGNDHLPGVFSEALRQLYFGTHRADERIQQFIAHVNHAVTSLESDSTGAREETGTLVAQATPLLELLQAITLAYQHEMRGIEMASLRRQNEIAEQLGNISMQANIVALNARIAAARAGQFGREFAVITTVLADIIKEMDQLIHSVVDTSGARDASGRRGAPRQEPVAMAG
;
A
#
# COMPACT_ATOMS: atom_id res chain seq x y z
N MET A 1 3.14 23.71 10.80
CA MET A 1 2.74 22.31 11.07
C MET A 1 2.10 21.59 9.87
N LYS A 2 1.59 22.26 8.82
CA LYS A 2 1.02 21.58 7.64
C LYS A 2 2.07 20.97 6.67
N GLN A 3 3.31 21.47 6.68
CA GLN A 3 4.36 20.99 5.77
C GLN A 3 4.94 19.63 6.14
N GLN A 4 5.00 19.27 7.44
CA GLN A 4 5.55 17.97 7.89
C GLN A 4 4.63 16.78 7.57
N THR A 5 3.32 17.01 7.45
CA THR A 5 2.36 15.95 7.11
C THR A 5 2.36 15.61 5.62
N GLN A 6 2.75 16.56 4.77
CA GLN A 6 2.79 16.39 3.32
C GLN A 6 3.99 15.52 2.90
N THR A 7 5.14 15.67 3.57
CA THR A 7 6.41 15.02 3.21
C THR A 7 6.41 13.50 3.39
N ARG A 8 5.62 12.93 4.31
CA ARG A 8 5.56 11.46 4.51
C ARG A 8 4.75 10.71 3.44
N ARG A 9 3.83 11.38 2.73
CA ARG A 9 2.94 10.71 1.77
C ARG A 9 3.61 10.50 0.41
N GLU A 10 4.64 11.27 0.08
CA GLU A 10 5.25 11.30 -1.25
C GLU A 10 6.28 10.18 -1.50
N ASP A 11 6.75 9.50 -0.44
CA ASP A 11 7.83 8.50 -0.53
C ASP A 11 7.40 7.05 -0.21
N VAL A 12 6.13 6.79 0.07
CA VAL A 12 5.68 5.41 0.34
C VAL A 12 5.56 4.67 -0.99
N SER A 13 6.56 3.84 -1.29
CA SER A 13 6.57 3.01 -2.49
C SER A 13 5.43 1.98 -2.47
N GLY A 14 4.94 1.59 -3.65
CA GLY A 14 3.90 0.56 -3.77
C GLY A 14 4.31 -0.78 -3.13
N GLN A 15 5.61 -1.07 -3.07
CA GLN A 15 6.13 -2.25 -2.38
C GLN A 15 5.88 -2.18 -0.86
N VAL A 16 6.19 -1.06 -0.22
CA VAL A 16 5.98 -0.85 1.22
C VAL A 16 4.49 -0.97 1.57
N ILE A 17 3.58 -0.48 0.72
CA ILE A 17 2.14 -0.63 0.95
C ILE A 17 1.70 -2.08 0.83
N GLY A 18 2.22 -2.83 -0.14
CA GLY A 18 1.97 -4.26 -0.26
C GLY A 18 2.39 -5.01 1.01
N GLU A 19 3.52 -4.63 1.60
CA GLU A 19 3.98 -5.18 2.88
C GLU A 19 3.02 -4.83 4.04
N LEU A 20 2.52 -3.59 4.11
CA LEU A 20 1.52 -3.16 5.10
C LEU A 20 0.21 -3.95 4.99
N ILE A 21 -0.29 -4.18 3.76
CA ILE A 21 -1.48 -5.00 3.50
C ILE A 21 -1.26 -6.45 3.96
N ASN A 22 -0.07 -7.00 3.69
CA ASN A 22 0.28 -8.35 4.13
C ASN A 22 0.35 -8.43 5.66
N LEU A 23 0.91 -7.42 6.33
CA LEU A 23 1.01 -7.34 7.78
C LEU A 23 -0.38 -7.23 8.43
N SER A 24 -1.25 -6.35 7.92
CA SER A 24 -2.65 -6.26 8.39
C SER A 24 -3.44 -7.54 8.10
N GLY A 25 -3.16 -8.20 6.97
CA GLY A 25 -3.71 -9.50 6.63
C GLY A 25 -3.31 -10.58 7.65
N ARG A 26 -2.03 -10.63 8.04
CA ARG A 26 -1.54 -11.54 9.07
C ARG A 26 -2.19 -11.30 10.43
N GLN A 27 -2.47 -10.05 10.80
CA GLN A 27 -3.17 -9.76 12.06
C GLN A 27 -4.55 -10.43 12.14
N ARG A 28 -5.31 -10.50 11.05
CA ARG A 28 -6.61 -11.22 11.02
C ARG A 28 -6.43 -12.71 11.31
N MET A 29 -5.43 -13.34 10.70
CA MET A 29 -5.13 -14.75 10.94
C MET A 29 -4.68 -14.97 12.39
N LEU A 30 -3.76 -14.13 12.87
CA LEU A 30 -3.22 -14.23 14.23
C LEU A 30 -4.30 -14.00 15.29
N SER A 31 -5.21 -13.04 15.11
CA SER A 31 -6.27 -12.79 16.10
C SER A 31 -7.19 -14.00 16.29
N GLN A 32 -7.60 -14.64 15.19
CA GLN A 32 -8.41 -15.86 15.25
C GLN A 32 -7.62 -17.04 15.84
N ARG A 33 -6.35 -17.18 15.46
CA ARG A 33 -5.46 -18.23 15.98
C ARG A 33 -5.23 -18.08 17.49
N ILE A 34 -5.05 -16.84 17.97
CA ILE A 34 -4.95 -16.53 19.40
C ILE A 34 -6.22 -16.98 20.13
N VAL A 35 -7.40 -16.56 19.68
CA VAL A 35 -8.67 -16.93 20.33
C VAL A 35 -8.87 -18.45 20.36
N LEU A 36 -8.59 -19.13 19.25
CA LEU A 36 -8.67 -20.59 19.16
C LEU A 36 -7.75 -21.28 20.18
N HIS A 37 -6.48 -20.86 20.26
CA HIS A 37 -5.55 -21.50 21.19
C HIS A 37 -5.77 -21.12 22.66
N VAL A 38 -6.33 -19.94 22.94
CA VAL A 38 -6.82 -19.63 24.30
C VAL A 38 -7.97 -20.58 24.68
N LEU A 39 -8.90 -20.84 23.75
CA LEU A 39 -9.97 -21.81 23.97
C LEU A 39 -9.42 -23.22 24.21
N LEU A 40 -8.47 -23.69 23.40
CA LEU A 40 -7.85 -25.00 23.59
C LEU A 40 -7.13 -25.10 24.95
N ALA A 41 -6.35 -24.08 25.31
CA ALA A 41 -5.68 -24.02 26.61
C ALA A 41 -6.69 -24.06 27.78
N SER A 42 -7.82 -23.36 27.66
CA SER A 42 -8.89 -23.40 28.68
C SER A 42 -9.57 -24.77 28.83
N HIS A 43 -9.40 -25.67 27.85
CA HIS A 43 -9.88 -27.05 27.87
C HIS A 43 -8.78 -28.07 28.23
N GLY A 44 -7.60 -27.61 28.66
CA GLY A 44 -6.53 -28.46 29.18
C GLY A 44 -5.43 -28.82 28.15
N ASP A 45 -5.41 -28.19 26.98
CA ASP A 45 -4.27 -28.32 26.05
C ASP A 45 -3.09 -27.48 26.54
N SER A 46 -2.10 -28.13 27.16
CA SER A 46 -0.92 -27.48 27.74
C SER A 46 -0.01 -26.84 26.69
N ASP A 47 0.00 -27.34 25.46
CA ASP A 47 0.88 -26.84 24.39
C ASP A 47 0.28 -25.60 23.72
N ALA A 48 -1.05 -25.46 23.76
CA ALA A 48 -1.75 -24.32 23.16
C ALA A 48 -1.30 -22.98 23.76
N LEU A 49 -0.93 -22.94 25.04
CA LEU A 49 -0.54 -21.69 25.70
C LEU A 49 0.77 -21.10 25.15
N ALA A 50 1.74 -21.96 24.81
CA ALA A 50 2.97 -21.53 24.14
C ALA A 50 2.65 -20.89 22.78
N VAL A 51 1.74 -21.52 22.02
CA VAL A 51 1.29 -20.98 20.72
C VAL A 51 0.58 -19.63 20.89
N VAL A 52 -0.24 -19.44 21.92
CA VAL A 52 -0.88 -18.14 22.21
C VAL A 52 0.18 -17.06 22.43
N LYS A 53 1.20 -17.33 23.26
CA LYS A 53 2.26 -16.36 23.57
C LYS A 53 3.04 -15.94 22.33
N ASP A 54 3.44 -16.90 21.49
CA ASP A 54 4.16 -16.62 20.24
C ASP A 54 3.30 -15.83 19.24
N CYS A 55 2.03 -16.22 19.09
CA CYS A 55 1.10 -15.51 18.22
C CYS A 55 0.83 -14.10 18.72
N LEU A 56 0.65 -13.92 20.03
CA LEU A 56 0.41 -12.62 20.65
C LEU A 56 1.61 -11.69 20.51
N ALA A 57 2.83 -12.18 20.74
CA ALA A 57 4.06 -11.41 20.54
C ALA A 57 4.18 -10.93 19.09
N THR A 58 3.93 -11.82 18.12
CA THR A 58 3.94 -11.48 16.69
C THR A 58 2.83 -10.48 16.34
N PHE A 59 1.63 -10.66 16.89
CA PHE A 59 0.50 -9.77 16.66
C PHE A 59 0.73 -8.36 17.21
N ALA A 60 1.27 -8.26 18.43
CA ALA A 60 1.57 -7.00 19.09
C ALA A 60 2.70 -6.24 18.37
N ALA A 61 3.77 -6.93 17.97
CA ALA A 61 4.85 -6.34 17.17
C ALA A 61 4.32 -5.82 15.82
N ALA A 62 3.53 -6.64 15.11
CA ALA A 62 2.89 -6.23 13.87
C ALA A 62 1.98 -5.00 14.05
N HIS A 63 1.28 -4.90 15.17
CA HIS A 63 0.43 -3.75 15.47
C HIS A 63 1.26 -2.49 15.70
N ALA A 64 2.34 -2.58 16.48
CA ALA A 64 3.25 -1.48 16.72
C ALA A 64 3.88 -0.97 15.40
N ASP A 65 4.30 -1.89 14.52
CA ASP A 65 4.83 -1.56 13.19
C ASP A 65 3.81 -0.83 12.31
N LEU A 66 2.54 -1.27 12.31
CA LEU A 66 1.48 -0.61 11.55
C LEU A 66 1.14 0.78 12.10
N VAL A 67 1.21 0.95 13.43
CA VAL A 67 0.79 2.19 14.10
C VAL A 67 1.91 3.22 14.13
N SER A 68 3.03 2.86 14.75
CA SER A 68 4.17 3.75 15.01
C SER A 68 5.18 3.77 13.87
N GLY A 69 5.22 2.73 13.05
CA GLY A 69 6.24 2.56 12.02
C GLY A 69 7.58 2.10 12.60
N ASN A 70 8.53 1.87 11.70
CA ASN A 70 9.92 1.55 11.98
C ASN A 70 10.81 2.13 10.86
N ASP A 71 12.08 1.73 10.78
CA ASP A 71 13.02 2.24 9.76
C ASP A 71 12.56 1.97 8.31
N HIS A 72 11.72 0.97 8.09
CA HIS A 72 11.23 0.55 6.78
C HIS A 72 9.74 0.86 6.56
N LEU A 73 8.92 0.72 7.60
CA LEU A 73 7.48 0.92 7.55
C LEU A 73 7.11 2.34 8.06
N PRO A 74 6.31 3.11 7.32
CA PRO A 74 6.03 4.51 7.66
C PRO A 74 5.04 4.68 8.83
N GLY A 75 4.50 3.58 9.37
CA GLY A 75 3.39 3.58 10.31
C GLY A 75 2.12 4.15 9.68
N VAL A 76 1.29 4.82 10.49
CA VAL A 76 0.09 5.50 10.00
C VAL A 76 0.45 6.71 9.15
N PHE A 77 0.49 6.51 7.82
CA PHE A 77 0.97 7.51 6.87
C PHE A 77 -0.13 8.40 6.27
N SER A 78 -1.38 7.94 6.21
CA SER A 78 -2.50 8.70 5.63
C SER A 78 -3.44 9.28 6.70
N GLU A 79 -4.18 10.33 6.34
CA GLU A 79 -5.23 10.90 7.21
C GLU A 79 -6.38 9.91 7.42
N ALA A 80 -6.77 9.15 6.38
CA ALA A 80 -7.82 8.15 6.51
C ALA A 80 -7.43 7.04 7.49
N LEU A 81 -6.17 6.57 7.43
CA LEU A 81 -5.65 5.61 8.40
C LEU A 81 -5.57 6.24 9.81
N ARG A 82 -5.20 7.52 9.93
CA ARG A 82 -5.20 8.24 11.21
C ARG A 82 -6.58 8.31 11.84
N GLN A 83 -7.61 8.61 11.06
CA GLN A 83 -9.01 8.59 11.51
C GLN A 83 -9.47 7.19 11.90
N LEU A 84 -8.98 6.15 11.21
CA LEU A 84 -9.32 4.77 11.55
C LEU A 84 -8.66 4.32 12.88
N TYR A 85 -7.37 4.60 13.06
CA TYR A 85 -6.63 4.18 14.26
C TYR A 85 -6.96 5.02 15.49
N PHE A 86 -7.04 6.34 15.34
CA PHE A 86 -7.11 7.30 16.46
C PHE A 86 -8.39 8.15 16.48
N GLY A 87 -9.22 8.07 15.43
CA GLY A 87 -10.49 8.80 15.33
C GLY A 87 -11.66 7.99 15.88
N THR A 88 -12.79 8.02 15.18
CA THR A 88 -14.07 7.44 15.63
C THR A 88 -14.02 5.94 15.89
N HIS A 89 -13.23 5.20 15.10
CA HIS A 89 -13.14 3.75 15.20
C HIS A 89 -12.20 3.28 16.33
N ARG A 90 -11.33 4.17 16.85
CA ARG A 90 -10.37 3.92 17.93
C ARG A 90 -9.67 2.56 17.78
N ALA A 91 -9.23 2.25 16.55
CA ALA A 91 -8.76 0.90 16.24
C ALA A 91 -7.52 0.51 17.05
N ASP A 92 -6.62 1.46 17.30
CA ASP A 92 -5.44 1.23 18.12
C ASP A 92 -5.82 0.76 19.53
N GLU A 93 -6.69 1.52 20.21
CA GLU A 93 -7.14 1.21 21.56
C GLU A 93 -7.85 -0.15 21.64
N ARG A 94 -8.73 -0.48 20.69
CA ARG A 94 -9.43 -1.76 20.68
C ARG A 94 -8.46 -2.93 20.50
N ILE A 95 -7.43 -2.77 19.67
CA ILE A 95 -6.41 -3.80 19.46
C ILE A 95 -5.51 -3.92 20.72
N GLN A 96 -5.14 -2.81 21.36
CA GLN A 96 -4.40 -2.83 22.62
C GLN A 96 -5.19 -3.45 23.77
N GLN A 97 -6.50 -3.18 23.85
CA GLN A 97 -7.41 -3.83 24.81
C GLN A 97 -7.46 -5.34 24.58
N PHE A 98 -7.58 -5.79 23.33
CA PHE A 98 -7.50 -7.21 23.00
C PHE A 98 -6.17 -7.83 23.45
N ILE A 99 -5.04 -7.18 23.17
CA ILE A 99 -3.71 -7.64 23.61
C ILE A 99 -3.65 -7.77 25.14
N ALA A 100 -4.20 -6.79 25.88
CA ALA A 100 -4.27 -6.84 27.34
C ALA A 100 -5.12 -8.03 27.82
N HIS A 101 -6.32 -8.21 27.26
CA HIS A 101 -7.19 -9.35 27.61
C HIS A 101 -6.52 -10.70 27.34
N VAL A 102 -5.78 -10.85 26.23
CA VAL A 102 -5.06 -12.10 25.98
C VAL A 102 -3.97 -12.33 27.02
N ASN A 103 -3.23 -11.30 27.44
CA ASN A 103 -2.23 -11.44 28.51
C ASN A 103 -2.86 -11.84 29.85
N HIS A 104 -4.01 -11.27 30.20
CA HIS A 104 -4.75 -11.62 31.41
C HIS A 104 -5.29 -13.06 31.35
N ALA A 105 -5.83 -13.48 30.21
CA ALA A 105 -6.27 -14.86 29.98
C ALA A 105 -5.09 -15.85 30.11
N VAL A 106 -3.95 -15.54 29.50
CA VAL A 106 -2.74 -16.38 29.61
C VAL A 106 -2.30 -16.51 31.07
N THR A 107 -2.19 -15.40 31.80
CA THR A 107 -1.78 -15.41 33.23
C THR A 107 -2.76 -16.20 34.09
N SER A 108 -4.06 -16.09 33.81
CA SER A 108 -5.12 -16.80 34.53
C SER A 108 -5.09 -18.31 34.26
N LEU A 109 -4.78 -18.71 33.02
CA LEU A 109 -4.62 -20.11 32.63
C LEU A 109 -3.36 -20.74 33.23
N GLU A 110 -2.25 -19.99 33.37
CA GLU A 110 -1.03 -20.49 34.02
C GLU A 110 -1.19 -20.70 35.53
N SER A 111 -2.00 -19.87 36.16
CA SER A 111 -2.25 -19.91 37.61
C SER A 111 -3.42 -20.82 38.01
N ASP A 112 -4.03 -21.52 37.04
CA ASP A 112 -5.25 -22.34 37.20
C ASP A 112 -6.35 -21.60 37.99
N SER A 113 -6.53 -20.32 37.67
CA SER A 113 -7.44 -19.45 38.40
C SER A 113 -8.87 -19.59 37.89
N THR A 114 -9.86 -19.46 38.78
CA THR A 114 -11.29 -19.50 38.44
C THR A 114 -11.71 -18.41 37.45
N GLY A 115 -10.92 -17.34 37.29
CA GLY A 115 -11.16 -16.25 36.34
C GLY A 115 -10.86 -16.61 34.88
N ALA A 116 -10.14 -17.69 34.60
CA ALA A 116 -9.74 -18.06 33.24
C ALA A 116 -10.92 -18.29 32.28
N ARG A 117 -12.05 -18.79 32.78
CA ARG A 117 -13.26 -19.01 31.96
C ARG A 117 -13.96 -17.71 31.56
N GLU A 118 -13.99 -16.71 32.44
CA GLU A 118 -14.61 -15.42 32.19
C GLU A 118 -13.79 -14.59 31.18
N GLU A 119 -12.46 -14.58 31.35
CA GLU A 119 -11.49 -14.00 30.41
C GLU A 119 -11.63 -14.63 29.02
N THR A 120 -11.69 -15.97 28.95
CA THR A 120 -11.88 -16.70 27.69
C THR A 120 -13.21 -16.36 27.01
N GLY A 121 -14.30 -16.28 27.78
CA GLY A 121 -15.61 -15.89 27.26
C GLY A 121 -15.61 -14.48 26.66
N THR A 122 -14.91 -13.55 27.32
CA THR A 122 -14.72 -12.16 26.84
C THR A 122 -13.95 -12.12 25.52
N LEU A 123 -12.86 -12.88 25.40
CA LEU A 123 -12.06 -12.97 24.17
C LEU A 123 -12.86 -13.55 22.99
N VAL A 124 -13.69 -14.57 23.23
CA VAL A 124 -14.58 -15.13 22.20
C VAL A 124 -15.61 -14.11 21.75
N ALA A 125 -16.22 -13.36 22.68
CA ALA A 125 -17.16 -12.30 22.33
C ALA A 125 -16.51 -11.15 21.52
N GLN A 126 -15.23 -10.87 21.76
CA GLN A 126 -14.46 -9.86 21.03
C GLN A 126 -13.92 -10.36 19.67
N ALA A 127 -13.89 -11.68 19.43
CA ALA A 127 -13.26 -12.26 18.25
C ALA A 127 -13.85 -11.76 16.92
N THR A 128 -15.17 -11.75 16.80
CA THR A 128 -15.87 -11.29 15.59
C THR A 128 -15.75 -9.77 15.40
N PRO A 129 -16.04 -8.92 16.41
CA PRO A 129 -15.86 -7.48 16.27
C PRO A 129 -14.42 -7.06 15.96
N LEU A 130 -13.42 -7.78 16.49
CA LEU A 130 -12.01 -7.53 16.18
C LEU A 130 -11.67 -7.93 14.74
N LEU A 131 -12.17 -9.07 14.26
CA LEU A 131 -11.94 -9.51 12.88
C LEU A 131 -12.50 -8.49 11.88
N GLU A 132 -13.69 -7.97 12.13
CA GLU A 132 -14.31 -6.91 11.32
C GLU A 132 -13.47 -5.62 11.31
N LEU A 133 -12.95 -5.22 12.47
CA LEU A 133 -12.05 -4.07 12.58
C LEU A 133 -10.76 -4.27 11.77
N LEU A 134 -10.11 -5.42 11.91
CA LEU A 134 -8.89 -5.77 11.18
C LEU A 134 -9.15 -5.88 9.67
N GLN A 135 -10.35 -6.31 9.26
CA GLN A 135 -10.80 -6.27 7.88
C GLN A 135 -10.92 -4.83 7.36
N ALA A 136 -11.52 -3.93 8.14
CA ALA A 136 -11.62 -2.50 7.79
C ALA A 136 -10.24 -1.86 7.63
N ILE A 137 -9.29 -2.18 8.51
CA ILE A 137 -7.87 -1.74 8.40
C ILE A 137 -7.24 -2.24 7.09
N THR A 138 -7.40 -3.52 6.78
CA THR A 138 -6.85 -4.10 5.55
C THR A 138 -7.43 -3.43 4.30
N LEU A 139 -8.74 -3.17 4.28
CA LEU A 139 -9.41 -2.46 3.19
C LEU A 139 -8.92 -1.00 3.05
N ALA A 140 -8.67 -0.32 4.17
CA ALA A 140 -8.13 1.03 4.16
C ALA A 140 -6.73 1.08 3.54
N TYR A 141 -5.83 0.15 3.88
CA TYR A 141 -4.52 0.04 3.23
C TYR A 141 -4.64 -0.24 1.73
N GLN A 142 -5.54 -1.13 1.31
CA GLN A 142 -5.80 -1.41 -0.10
C GLN A 142 -6.37 -0.19 -0.86
N HIS A 143 -7.14 0.66 -0.18
CA HIS A 143 -7.64 1.91 -0.77
C HIS A 143 -6.50 2.93 -0.94
N GLU A 144 -5.64 3.11 0.06
CA GLU A 144 -4.47 3.99 -0.06
C GLU A 144 -3.51 3.52 -1.16
N MET A 145 -3.29 2.21 -1.32
CA MET A 145 -2.48 1.64 -2.40
C MET A 145 -2.96 2.10 -3.78
N ARG A 146 -4.26 1.91 -4.04
CA ARG A 146 -4.89 2.33 -5.30
C ARG A 146 -4.78 3.83 -5.51
N GLY A 147 -4.93 4.62 -4.44
CA GLY A 147 -4.77 6.08 -4.49
C GLY A 147 -3.36 6.49 -4.91
N ILE A 148 -2.33 5.84 -4.36
CA ILE A 148 -0.93 6.12 -4.64
C ILE A 148 -0.54 5.65 -6.06
N GLU A 149 -0.99 4.47 -6.49
CA GLU A 149 -0.77 3.98 -7.86
C GLU A 149 -1.37 4.93 -8.90
N MET A 150 -2.61 5.37 -8.70
CA MET A 150 -3.27 6.32 -9.59
C MET A 150 -2.55 7.67 -9.63
N ALA A 151 -2.07 8.16 -8.47
CA ALA A 151 -1.29 9.40 -8.41
C ALA A 151 0.06 9.27 -9.14
N SER A 152 0.74 8.12 -8.98
CA SER A 152 2.00 7.82 -9.66
C SER A 152 1.82 7.76 -11.18
N LEU A 153 0.77 7.11 -11.67
CA LEU A 153 0.46 7.04 -13.10
C LEU A 153 0.16 8.42 -13.69
N ARG A 154 -0.61 9.27 -12.98
CA ARG A 154 -0.86 10.64 -13.40
C ARG A 154 0.44 11.45 -13.52
N ARG A 155 1.30 11.36 -12.50
CA ARG A 155 2.60 12.03 -12.51
C ARG A 155 3.49 11.56 -13.67
N GLN A 156 3.49 10.26 -13.97
CA GLN A 156 4.21 9.71 -15.12
C GLN A 156 3.69 10.26 -16.45
N ASN A 157 2.36 10.34 -16.62
CA ASN A 157 1.75 10.90 -17.82
C ASN A 157 2.05 12.40 -17.98
N GLU A 158 1.99 13.18 -16.89
CA GLU A 158 2.35 14.61 -16.89
C GLU A 158 3.81 14.82 -17.32
N ILE A 159 4.74 14.00 -16.81
CA ILE A 159 6.16 14.06 -17.20
C ILE A 159 6.32 13.68 -18.68
N ALA A 160 5.63 12.63 -19.15
CA ALA A 160 5.69 12.21 -20.54
C ALA A 160 5.18 13.31 -21.49
N GLU A 161 4.08 13.98 -21.15
CA GLU A 161 3.55 15.10 -21.91
C GLU A 161 4.54 16.28 -21.96
N GLN A 162 5.13 16.64 -20.81
CA GLN A 162 6.15 17.68 -20.75
C GLN A 162 7.37 17.34 -21.61
N LEU A 163 7.83 16.09 -21.56
CA LEU A 163 8.98 15.65 -22.36
C LEU A 163 8.65 15.62 -23.86
N GLY A 164 7.40 15.30 -24.24
CA GLY A 164 6.92 15.40 -25.62
C GLY A 164 6.94 16.85 -26.12
N ASN A 165 6.49 17.80 -25.30
CA ASN A 165 6.57 19.23 -25.63
C ASN A 165 8.02 19.71 -25.81
N ILE A 166 8.93 19.28 -24.93
CA ILE A 166 10.37 19.59 -25.04
C ILE A 166 10.97 18.99 -26.31
N SER A 167 10.63 17.75 -26.63
CA SER A 167 11.14 17.05 -27.83
C SER A 167 10.65 17.74 -29.10
N MET A 168 9.40 18.19 -29.15
CA MET A 168 8.87 19.00 -30.25
C MET A 168 9.63 20.34 -30.42
N GLN A 169 9.89 21.05 -29.31
CA GLN A 169 10.66 22.30 -29.34
C GLN A 169 12.10 22.07 -29.81
N ALA A 170 12.76 21.03 -29.29
CA ALA A 170 14.10 20.64 -29.70
C ALA A 170 14.15 20.28 -31.19
N ASN A 171 13.14 19.58 -31.70
CA ASN A 171 13.04 19.22 -33.12
C ASN A 171 12.94 20.47 -34.02
N ILE A 172 12.15 21.47 -33.62
CA ILE A 172 12.05 22.76 -34.33
C ILE A 172 13.42 23.46 -34.36
N VAL A 173 14.13 23.50 -33.21
CA VAL A 173 15.46 24.10 -33.12
C VAL A 173 16.48 23.36 -33.99
N ALA A 174 16.49 22.03 -33.95
CA ALA A 174 17.38 21.20 -34.76
C ALA A 174 17.12 21.39 -36.27
N LEU A 175 15.85 21.46 -36.67
CA LEU A 175 15.44 21.73 -38.05
C LEU A 175 15.92 23.12 -38.51
N ASN A 176 15.72 24.15 -37.70
CA ASN A 176 16.19 25.51 -38.00
C ASN A 176 17.71 25.57 -38.13
N ALA A 177 18.43 24.86 -37.25
CA ALA A 177 19.88 24.77 -37.30
C ALA A 177 20.37 24.03 -38.56
N ARG A 178 19.69 22.96 -38.99
CA ARG A 178 19.97 22.28 -40.28
C ARG A 178 19.80 23.21 -41.48
N ILE A 179 18.72 24.01 -41.50
CA ILE A 179 18.49 24.99 -42.59
C ILE A 179 19.59 26.05 -42.59
N ALA A 180 19.99 26.56 -41.42
CA ALA A 180 21.07 27.53 -41.31
C ALA A 180 22.43 26.95 -41.75
N ALA A 181 22.75 25.73 -41.37
CA ALA A 181 23.94 25.02 -41.80
C ALA A 181 23.97 24.82 -43.33
N ALA A 182 22.84 24.44 -43.93
CA ALA A 182 22.72 24.33 -45.38
C ALA A 182 22.91 25.68 -46.08
N ARG A 183 22.34 26.76 -45.52
CA ARG A 183 22.48 28.13 -46.05
C ARG A 183 23.93 28.64 -45.98
N ALA A 184 24.69 28.26 -44.96
CA ALA A 184 26.11 28.63 -44.82
C ALA A 184 27.05 27.91 -45.81
N GLY A 185 26.53 26.95 -46.61
CA GLY A 185 27.28 26.25 -47.62
C GLY A 185 28.49 25.51 -47.03
N GLN A 186 29.69 25.81 -47.53
CA GLN A 186 30.92 25.14 -47.08
C GLN A 186 31.24 25.37 -45.60
N PHE A 187 30.86 26.52 -45.04
CA PHE A 187 31.14 26.87 -43.65
C PHE A 187 30.17 26.19 -42.65
N GLY A 188 29.08 25.59 -43.14
CA GLY A 188 28.08 24.91 -42.32
C GLY A 188 28.26 23.39 -42.21
N ARG A 189 29.26 22.78 -42.86
CA ARG A 189 29.39 21.31 -42.94
C ARG A 189 29.51 20.64 -41.56
N GLU A 190 30.35 21.17 -40.67
CA GLU A 190 30.54 20.61 -39.33
C GLU A 190 29.27 20.77 -38.47
N PHE A 191 28.58 21.91 -38.59
CA PHE A 191 27.29 22.15 -37.95
C PHE A 191 26.17 21.23 -38.50
N ALA A 192 26.20 20.88 -39.78
CA ALA A 192 25.24 19.96 -40.39
C ALA A 192 25.32 18.54 -39.80
N VAL A 193 26.52 18.09 -39.43
CA VAL A 193 26.73 16.79 -38.77
C VAL A 193 26.12 16.81 -37.37
N ILE A 194 26.43 17.83 -36.56
CA ILE A 194 25.92 17.97 -35.19
C ILE A 194 24.39 18.01 -35.17
N THR A 195 23.79 18.76 -36.10
CA THR A 195 22.33 18.91 -36.17
C THR A 195 21.61 17.65 -36.65
N THR A 196 22.28 16.80 -37.44
CA THR A 196 21.76 15.46 -37.77
C THR A 196 21.73 14.55 -36.55
N VAL A 197 22.85 14.48 -35.80
CA VAL A 197 22.93 13.67 -34.56
C VAL A 197 21.89 14.13 -33.53
N LEU A 198 21.71 15.45 -33.38
CA LEU A 198 20.70 16.00 -32.49
C LEU A 198 19.28 15.57 -32.89
N ALA A 199 18.96 15.57 -34.19
CA ALA A 199 17.65 15.12 -34.68
C ALA A 199 17.41 13.63 -34.41
N ASP A 200 18.45 12.80 -34.53
CA ASP A 200 18.37 11.37 -34.23
C ASP A 200 18.13 11.12 -32.72
N ILE A 201 18.81 11.85 -31.83
CA ILE A 201 18.58 11.78 -30.38
C ILE A 201 17.14 12.18 -30.04
N ILE A 202 16.62 13.27 -30.62
CA ILE A 202 15.25 13.72 -30.37
C ILE A 202 14.23 12.65 -30.82
N LYS A 203 14.47 12.01 -31.97
CA LYS A 203 13.62 10.92 -32.46
C LYS A 203 13.63 9.71 -31.52
N GLU A 204 14.78 9.36 -30.96
CA GLU A 204 14.91 8.28 -29.99
C GLU A 204 14.20 8.63 -28.66
N MET A 205 14.30 9.89 -28.22
CA MET A 205 13.55 10.40 -27.07
C MET A 205 12.03 10.30 -27.28
N ASP A 206 11.50 10.72 -28.43
CA ASP A 206 10.07 10.61 -28.77
C ASP A 206 9.57 9.16 -28.70
N GLN A 207 10.37 8.21 -29.21
CA GLN A 207 10.03 6.78 -29.16
C GLN A 207 9.97 6.25 -27.72
N LEU A 208 10.92 6.66 -26.87
CA LEU A 208 10.93 6.26 -25.46
C LEU A 208 9.73 6.83 -24.70
N ILE A 209 9.36 8.10 -24.93
CA ILE A 209 8.20 8.74 -24.31
C ILE A 209 6.91 7.99 -24.66
N HIS A 210 6.70 7.67 -25.94
CA HIS A 210 5.53 6.92 -26.38
C HIS A 210 5.46 5.52 -25.77
N SER A 211 6.60 4.84 -25.61
CA SER A 211 6.64 3.51 -24.98
C SER A 211 6.19 3.49 -23.51
N VAL A 212 6.47 4.57 -22.76
CA VAL A 212 6.05 4.72 -21.34
C VAL A 212 4.55 4.99 -21.23
N VAL A 213 4.00 5.77 -22.17
CA VAL A 213 2.55 6.06 -22.21
C VAL A 213 1.75 4.83 -22.64
N ASP A 214 2.21 4.09 -23.66
CA ASP A 214 1.52 2.90 -24.18
C ASP A 214 1.51 1.73 -23.18
N THR A 215 2.62 1.51 -22.46
CA THR A 215 2.67 0.50 -21.38
C THR A 215 1.75 0.84 -20.21
N SER A 216 1.57 2.13 -19.91
CA SER A 216 0.64 2.62 -18.88
C SER A 216 -0.82 2.41 -19.31
N GLY A 217 -1.16 2.66 -20.57
CA GLY A 217 -2.51 2.41 -21.13
C GLY A 217 -2.89 0.93 -21.17
N ALA A 218 -1.93 0.03 -21.44
CA ALA A 218 -2.18 -1.42 -21.47
C ALA A 218 -2.51 -2.02 -20.10
N ARG A 219 -1.90 -1.51 -19.01
CA ARG A 219 -2.18 -1.96 -17.63
C ARG A 219 -3.62 -1.62 -17.20
N ASP A 220 -4.10 -0.42 -17.54
CA ASP A 220 -5.48 0.02 -17.23
C ASP A 220 -6.56 -0.81 -17.96
N ALA A 221 -6.29 -1.22 -19.20
CA ALA A 221 -7.20 -2.06 -19.98
C ALA A 221 -7.32 -3.49 -19.42
N SER A 222 -6.24 -4.02 -18.84
CA SER A 222 -6.23 -5.33 -18.18
C SER A 222 -6.98 -5.32 -16.84
N GLY A 223 -6.83 -4.24 -16.04
CA GLY A 223 -7.52 -4.10 -14.75
C GLY A 223 -9.05 -4.05 -14.86
N ARG A 224 -9.59 -3.46 -15.94
CA ARG A 224 -11.04 -3.37 -16.17
C ARG A 224 -11.69 -4.67 -16.66
N ARG A 225 -10.91 -5.64 -17.16
CA ARG A 225 -11.44 -6.95 -17.61
C ARG A 225 -11.59 -7.98 -16.48
N GLY A 226 -11.01 -7.73 -15.31
CA GLY A 226 -11.03 -8.66 -14.16
C GLY A 226 -12.18 -8.48 -13.16
N ALA A 227 -13.07 -7.49 -13.34
CA ALA A 227 -14.21 -7.32 -12.47
C ALA A 227 -15.29 -8.38 -12.78
N PRO A 228 -15.66 -9.26 -11.83
CA PRO A 228 -16.73 -10.23 -12.07
C PRO A 228 -18.03 -9.48 -12.31
N ARG A 229 -18.67 -9.73 -13.45
CA ARG A 229 -20.02 -9.26 -13.73
C ARG A 229 -20.94 -9.86 -12.67
N GLN A 230 -21.48 -9.01 -11.79
CA GLN A 230 -22.57 -9.41 -10.92
C GLN A 230 -23.78 -9.69 -11.82
N GLU A 231 -24.14 -10.96 -11.96
CA GLU A 231 -25.40 -11.35 -12.58
C GLU A 231 -26.56 -10.88 -11.70
N PRO A 232 -27.63 -10.31 -12.27
CA PRO A 232 -28.78 -9.90 -11.49
C PRO A 232 -29.48 -11.15 -10.96
N VAL A 233 -29.56 -11.26 -9.63
CA VAL A 233 -30.39 -12.27 -8.94
C VAL A 233 -31.84 -12.03 -9.34
N ALA A 234 -32.37 -12.93 -10.17
CA ALA A 234 -33.80 -12.99 -10.46
C ALA A 234 -34.53 -13.43 -9.19
N MET A 235 -35.26 -12.49 -8.58
CA MET A 235 -36.29 -12.78 -7.59
C MET A 235 -37.42 -13.56 -8.29
N ALA A 236 -37.57 -14.83 -7.95
CA ALA A 236 -38.70 -15.64 -8.37
C ALA A 236 -39.25 -16.42 -7.17
N GLY A 237 -40.56 -16.23 -6.92
CA GLY A 237 -41.42 -17.16 -6.16
C GLY A 237 -41.56 -16.86 -4.68
#